data_AF-A0A537SCC1-F1
#
_entry.id   AF-A0A537SCC1-F1
#
_cell.length_a   1.000
_cell.length_b   1.000
_cell.length_c   1.000
_cell.angle_alpha   90.00
_cell.angle_beta   90.00
_cell.angle_gamma   90.00
#
_symmetry.space_group_name_H-M   'P 1'
#
loop_
_entity.id
_entity.type
_entity.pdbx_description
1 polymer ?
#
loop_
_entity_poly.entity_id
_entity_poly.type
_entity_poly.pdbx_seq_one_letter_code
_entity_poly.pdbx_strand_id
1 'polypeptide(L)'
;MLWRRMILGALATPLMTVGSAFAQIVDMRTVTCNDFIGFKSESAFAIIMWLDAYYQDEDDPPIIDFEKIRKKAARLTVYCNQNPTHSLTTGAERIMAGK
;
A
#
# COMPACT_ATOMS: atom_id res chain seq x y z
N MET A 1 -43.27 -37.42 36.68
CA MET A 1 -42.95 -36.09 36.13
C MET A 1 -41.43 -36.01 36.02
N LEU A 2 -40.76 -36.47 34.96
CA LEU A 2 -40.85 -35.99 33.57
C LEU A 2 -41.01 -34.46 33.48
N TRP A 3 -40.01 -33.73 33.98
CA TRP A 3 -39.73 -32.38 33.49
C TRP A 3 -38.30 -32.38 32.93
N ARG A 4 -38.18 -32.89 31.71
CA ARG A 4 -37.91 -32.06 30.52
C ARG A 4 -36.47 -31.51 30.49
N ARG A 5 -35.57 -32.44 30.10
CA ARG A 5 -34.54 -32.26 29.07
C ARG A 5 -33.72 -30.97 29.21
N MET A 6 -32.58 -31.07 29.89
CA MET A 6 -31.43 -30.21 29.57
C MET A 6 -31.10 -30.43 28.10
N ILE A 7 -31.45 -29.45 27.27
CA ILE A 7 -31.02 -29.39 25.88
C ILE A 7 -29.55 -28.96 25.93
N LEU A 8 -28.64 -29.87 25.59
CA LEU A 8 -27.28 -29.51 25.18
C LEU A 8 -27.40 -28.69 23.89
N GLY A 9 -27.53 -27.37 24.03
CA GLY A 9 -27.37 -26.44 22.93
C GLY A 9 -25.89 -26.31 22.63
N ALA A 10 -25.40 -27.06 21.64
CA ALA A 10 -24.08 -26.83 21.09
C ALA A 10 -24.06 -25.43 20.43
N LEU A 11 -23.50 -24.46 21.14
CA LEU A 11 -23.17 -23.13 20.61
C LEU A 11 -22.10 -23.31 19.52
N ALA A 12 -22.53 -23.48 18.28
CA ALA A 12 -21.65 -23.38 17.12
C ALA A 12 -21.29 -21.90 16.93
N THR A 13 -20.18 -21.46 17.52
CA THR A 13 -19.59 -20.16 17.25
C THR A 13 -19.05 -20.14 15.82
N PRO A 14 -19.53 -19.24 14.94
CA PRO A 14 -18.92 -19.10 13.63
C PRO A 14 -17.47 -18.64 13.82
N LEU A 15 -16.54 -19.45 13.32
CA LEU A 15 -15.14 -19.08 13.18
C LEU A 15 -15.07 -17.87 12.24
N MET A 16 -15.04 -16.67 12.80
CA MET A 16 -14.64 -15.49 12.05
C MET A 16 -13.18 -15.70 11.66
N THR A 17 -12.93 -15.96 10.37
CA THR A 17 -11.58 -15.92 9.83
C THR A 17 -11.10 -14.48 9.96
N VAL A 18 -10.36 -14.18 11.02
CA VAL A 18 -9.60 -12.93 11.14
C VAL A 18 -8.65 -12.92 9.95
N GLY A 19 -8.97 -12.10 8.94
CA GLY A 19 -8.06 -11.89 7.82
C GLY A 19 -6.72 -11.46 8.40
N SER A 20 -5.64 -12.19 8.08
CA SER A 20 -4.30 -11.81 8.51
C SER A 20 -4.04 -10.39 8.00
N ALA A 21 -3.98 -9.43 8.92
CA ALA A 21 -3.41 -8.12 8.65
C ALA A 21 -1.93 -8.36 8.39
N PHE A 22 -1.57 -8.61 7.13
CA PHE A 22 -0.17 -8.69 6.73
C PHE A 22 0.42 -7.30 6.91
N ALA A 23 1.13 -7.11 8.03
CA ALA A 23 2.12 -6.04 8.17
C ALA A 23 3.22 -6.32 7.12
N GLN A 24 2.95 -5.93 5.87
CA GLN A 24 3.90 -6.07 4.78
C GLN A 24 5.05 -5.09 5.01
N ILE A 25 6.26 -5.64 5.12
CA ILE A 25 7.48 -4.84 5.15
C ILE A 25 7.88 -4.64 3.69
N VAL A 26 7.88 -3.39 3.25
CA VAL A 26 8.37 -3.02 1.91
C VAL A 26 9.76 -2.42 2.08
N ASP A 27 10.78 -3.15 1.64
CA ASP A 27 12.14 -2.62 1.58
C ASP A 27 12.31 -1.79 0.31
N MET A 28 12.30 -0.46 0.48
CA MET A 28 12.44 0.50 -0.62
C MET A 28 13.78 0.41 -1.36
N ARG A 29 14.77 -0.31 -0.80
CA ARG A 29 16.07 -0.56 -1.47
C ARG A 29 15.98 -1.64 -2.54
N THR A 30 15.03 -2.56 -2.43
CA THR A 30 14.95 -3.76 -3.28
C THR A 30 13.65 -3.87 -4.07
N VAL A 31 12.59 -3.15 -3.65
CA VAL A 31 11.30 -3.16 -4.35
C VAL A 31 11.44 -2.71 -5.80
N THR A 32 10.84 -3.48 -6.70
CA THR A 32 10.86 -3.23 -8.14
C THR A 32 9.61 -2.52 -8.62
N CYS A 33 9.67 -1.99 -9.84
CA CYS A 33 8.49 -1.47 -10.52
C CYS A 33 7.41 -2.54 -10.73
N ASN A 34 7.78 -3.80 -10.99
CA ASN A 34 6.80 -4.89 -11.11
C ASN A 34 6.08 -5.16 -9.78
N ASP A 35 6.81 -5.13 -8.66
CA ASP A 35 6.20 -5.27 -7.33
C ASP A 35 5.23 -4.12 -7.06
N PHE A 36 5.61 -2.89 -7.40
CA PHE A 36 4.77 -1.71 -7.22
C PHE A 36 3.42 -1.82 -7.94
N ILE A 37 3.42 -2.27 -9.20
CA ILE A 37 2.20 -2.47 -9.98
C ILE A 37 1.34 -3.63 -9.42
N GLY A 38 1.96 -4.58 -8.72
CA GLY A 38 1.27 -5.71 -8.08
C GLY A 38 0.66 -5.39 -6.71
N PHE A 39 1.02 -4.27 -6.07
CA PHE A 39 0.46 -3.92 -4.77
C PHE A 39 -1.02 -3.56 -4.84
N LYS A 40 -1.75 -3.86 -3.76
CA LYS A 40 -3.13 -3.39 -3.56
C LYS A 40 -3.16 -1.87 -3.51
N SER A 41 -4.27 -1.27 -3.92
CA SER A 41 -4.44 0.19 -4.00
C SER A 41 -4.07 0.93 -2.73
N GLU A 42 -4.44 0.42 -1.55
CA GLU A 42 -4.08 1.00 -0.26
C GLU A 42 -2.56 1.05 -0.03
N SER A 43 -1.87 -0.06 -0.34
CA SER A 43 -0.42 -0.18 -0.17
C SER A 43 0.33 0.67 -1.21
N ALA A 44 -0.14 0.66 -2.46
CA ALA A 44 0.40 1.51 -3.52
C ALA A 44 0.23 3.01 -3.18
N PHE A 45 -0.92 3.39 -2.61
CA PHE A 45 -1.15 4.76 -2.13
C PHE A 45 -0.19 5.13 -0.99
N ALA A 46 -0.03 4.27 0.02
CA ALA A 46 0.92 4.50 1.11
C ALA A 46 2.36 4.65 0.60
N ILE A 47 2.77 3.84 -0.37
CA ILE A 47 4.09 3.93 -1.01
C ILE A 47 4.24 5.26 -1.77
N ILE A 48 3.22 5.67 -2.54
CA ILE A 48 3.26 6.96 -3.25
C ILE A 48 3.38 8.12 -2.28
N MET A 49 2.60 8.12 -1.19
CA MET A 49 2.67 9.17 -0.17
C MET A 49 4.04 9.22 0.50
N TRP A 50 4.61 8.05 0.82
CA TRP A 50 5.97 7.96 1.37
C TRP A 50 7.00 8.51 0.37
N LEU A 51 6.90 8.16 -0.92
CA LEU A 51 7.81 8.65 -1.95
C LEU A 51 7.70 10.16 -2.15
N ASP A 52 6.50 10.72 -2.18
CA ASP A 52 6.32 12.17 -2.36
C ASP A 52 6.97 12.95 -1.22
N ALA A 53 6.77 12.51 0.03
CA ALA A 53 7.42 13.11 1.20
C ALA A 53 8.94 12.83 1.27
N TYR A 54 9.39 11.63 0.86
CA TYR A 54 10.81 11.25 0.89
C TYR A 54 11.65 12.07 -0.09
N TYR A 55 11.07 12.49 -1.21
CA TYR A 55 11.71 13.32 -2.23
C TYR A 55 11.31 14.80 -2.14
N GLN A 56 10.63 15.22 -1.08
CA GLN A 56 10.33 16.61 -0.80
C GLN A 56 11.56 17.31 -0.23
N ASP A 57 11.84 18.54 -0.68
CA ASP A 57 12.97 19.33 -0.16
C ASP A 57 12.70 19.80 1.28
N GLU A 58 13.74 19.96 2.09
CA GLU A 58 13.60 20.34 3.51
C GLU A 58 12.88 21.68 3.71
N ASP A 59 13.04 22.61 2.76
CA ASP A 59 12.44 23.95 2.79
C ASP A 59 11.06 24.03 2.09
N ASP A 60 10.58 22.94 1.47
CA ASP A 60 9.26 22.92 0.85
C ASP A 60 8.15 23.04 1.91
N PRO A 61 7.04 23.74 1.61
CA PRO A 61 5.94 23.87 2.55
C PRO A 61 5.33 22.50 2.87
N PRO A 62 4.92 22.23 4.14
CA PRO A 62 4.38 20.95 4.57
C PRO A 62 2.91 20.77 4.12
N ILE A 63 2.69 20.76 2.80
CA ILE A 63 1.39 20.70 2.15
C ILE A 63 1.27 19.40 1.37
N ILE A 64 0.21 18.64 1.65
CA ILE A 64 -0.16 17.49 0.85
C ILE A 64 -1.10 17.95 -0.27
N ASP A 65 -0.58 18.02 -1.49
CA ASP A 65 -1.36 18.30 -2.70
C ASP A 65 -1.72 16.98 -3.39
N PHE A 66 -2.90 16.45 -3.10
CA PHE A 66 -3.37 15.18 -3.68
C PHE A 66 -3.49 15.23 -5.21
N GLU A 67 -3.74 16.40 -5.82
CA GLU A 67 -3.82 16.49 -7.27
C GLU A 67 -2.42 16.37 -7.91
N LYS A 68 -1.43 17.07 -7.36
CA LYS A 68 -0.02 16.96 -7.77
C LYS A 68 0.49 15.53 -7.57
N ILE A 69 0.23 14.93 -6.42
CA ILE A 69 0.61 13.54 -6.10
C ILE A 69 -0.04 12.58 -7.09
N ARG A 70 -1.33 12.72 -7.39
CA ARG A 70 -2.02 11.88 -8.39
C ARG A 70 -1.38 11.97 -9.77
N LYS A 71 -0.97 13.18 -10.21
CA LYS A 71 -0.27 13.38 -11.49
C LYS A 71 1.12 12.73 -11.48
N LYS A 72 1.90 12.88 -10.41
CA LYS A 72 3.20 12.21 -10.24
C LYS A 72 3.04 10.68 -10.24
N ALA A 73 2.08 10.17 -9.47
CA ALA A 73 1.75 8.74 -9.41
C ALA A 73 1.43 8.17 -10.78
N ALA A 74 0.59 8.84 -11.59
CA ALA A 74 0.28 8.38 -12.93
C ALA A 74 1.53 8.27 -13.83
N ARG A 75 2.45 9.25 -13.76
CA ARG A 75 3.73 9.17 -14.48
C ARG A 75 4.60 8.03 -13.98
N LEU A 76 4.65 7.79 -12.67
CA LEU A 76 5.41 6.69 -12.09
C LEU A 76 4.84 5.33 -12.51
N THR A 77 3.51 5.18 -12.53
CA THR A 77 2.85 3.99 -13.05
C THR A 77 3.20 3.75 -14.52
N VAL A 78 3.20 4.78 -15.37
CA VAL A 78 3.62 4.64 -16.78
C VAL A 78 5.07 4.18 -16.88
N TYR A 79 5.98 4.82 -16.15
CA TYR A 79 7.39 4.43 -16.11
C TYR A 79 7.57 2.98 -15.67
N CYS A 80 6.89 2.56 -14.60
CA CYS A 80 7.02 1.22 -14.07
C CYS A 80 6.45 0.13 -14.98
N ASN A 81 5.36 0.40 -15.70
CA ASN A 81 4.85 -0.53 -16.72
C ASN A 81 5.86 -0.74 -17.87
N GLN A 82 6.66 0.29 -18.20
CA GLN A 82 7.68 0.21 -19.25
C GLN A 82 9.00 -0.41 -18.76
N ASN A 83 9.26 -0.40 -17.44
CA ASN A 83 10.54 -0.79 -16.85
C ASN A 83 10.33 -1.72 -15.64
N PRO A 84 9.72 -2.91 -15.80
CA PRO A 84 9.27 -3.74 -14.68
C PRO A 84 10.40 -4.19 -13.75
N THR A 85 11.63 -4.33 -14.24
CA THR A 85 12.79 -4.81 -13.47
C THR A 85 13.59 -3.69 -12.79
N HIS A 86 13.29 -2.42 -13.08
CA HIS A 86 13.96 -1.31 -12.39
C HIS A 86 13.53 -1.24 -10.93
N SER A 87 14.40 -0.73 -10.06
CA SER A 87 13.98 -0.38 -8.70
C SER A 87 12.93 0.73 -8.76
N LEU A 88 11.98 0.69 -7.84
CA LEU A 88 10.93 1.70 -7.76
C LEU A 88 11.53 3.09 -7.52
N THR A 89 12.57 3.18 -6.69
CA THR A 89 13.25 4.42 -6.33
C THR A 89 13.93 5.10 -7.52
N THR A 90 14.46 4.36 -8.50
CA THR A 90 14.98 4.96 -9.74
C THR A 90 13.89 5.70 -10.52
N GLY A 91 12.69 5.12 -10.61
CA GLY A 91 11.56 5.79 -11.25
C GLY A 91 11.04 6.98 -10.43
N ALA A 92 10.98 6.79 -9.12
CA ALA A 92 10.48 7.80 -8.20
C ALA A 92 11.38 9.04 -8.16
N GLU A 93 12.71 8.89 -8.05
CA GLU A 93 13.65 10.02 -8.06
C GLU A 93 13.45 10.91 -9.28
N ARG A 94 13.25 10.31 -10.47
CA ARG A 94 13.01 11.06 -11.71
C ARG A 94 11.70 11.85 -11.74
N ILE A 95 10.69 11.39 -10.99
CA ILE A 95 9.29 11.85 -11.14
C ILE A 95 8.82 12.67 -9.94
N MET A 96 9.33 12.33 -8.76
CA MET A 96 8.93 12.86 -7.47
C MET A 96 9.83 14.01 -7.02
N ALA A 97 11.14 13.92 -7.27
CA ALA A 97 12.10 14.96 -6.89
C ALA A 97 11.73 16.30 -7.52
N GLY A 98 11.92 17.38 -6.76
CA GLY A 98 11.48 18.72 -7.09
C GLY A 98 12.17 19.31 -8.33
N LYS A 99 11.60 19.06 -9.52
CA LYS A 99 11.53 20.01 -10.65
C LYS A 99 10.23 19.81 -11.44
#